data_AF-A0A6F8XPJ6-F1
#
_entry.id   AF-A0A6F8XPJ6-F1
#
_cell.length_a   1.000
_cell.length_b   1.000
_cell.length_c   1.000
_cell.angle_alpha   90.00
_cell.angle_beta   90.00
_cell.angle_gamma   90.00
#
_symmetry.space_group_name_H-M   'P 1'
#
loop_
_entity.id
_entity.type
_entity.pdbx_description
1 polymer ?
#
loop_
_entity_poly.entity_id
_entity_poly.type
_entity_poly.pdbx_seq_one_letter_code
_entity_poly.pdbx_strand_id
1 'polypeptide(L)'
;MGDDPSFLVSLGGFNPRFKPPEHFPVPRRLTLSLGESDNPRLRLSAYLALTSNTVQFGARLDLYASVSVPVVGTFSISALLGFDALITLDPLGLVVDIYAGVSLMWDGDPVLAVYLEFTLTGPTPWHAVGTATFKFLGTHSIHFDVTVGRRAVEPPPVLVDLGGRLRTALEDVDSWSAALPDATGAAVTLAEHAAVPDVVTVHPLGSLTVTQQVAPLNLRIDRYGSARLTGDAAPPFTLGITLDGRSAEAEPVREDFAQGEYLDLTEAERLSWPSFASWEAGARVDDSALLVPPSAARTVSARYEQWELGPDGVVTPLGAADLPDDRMRLQVAGGAAAVNGAWARGERAFAGPDIGVAVAKPTFAVVRVAPPASGVIATLQPEQIMVDSYAAAREALRAAAEAGVRRLRLVDNDEVPAG
;
A
#
# COMPACT_ATOMS: atom_id res chain seq x y z
N MET A 1 -4.04 -11.38 7.29
CA MET A 1 -3.99 -12.06 5.98
C MET A 1 -2.75 -12.95 6.03
N GLY A 2 -2.87 -14.24 5.69
CA GLY A 2 -1.91 -15.28 6.09
C GLY A 2 -0.55 -15.22 5.39
N ASP A 3 0.50 -15.60 6.13
CA ASP A 3 1.93 -15.48 5.86
C ASP A 3 2.49 -16.28 4.66
N ASP A 4 1.63 -16.81 3.77
CA ASP A 4 2.08 -17.58 2.59
C ASP A 4 1.03 -17.52 1.45
N PRO A 5 1.01 -16.44 0.63
CA PRO A 5 0.04 -16.31 -0.45
C PRO A 5 0.43 -17.21 -1.63
N SER A 6 0.13 -18.50 -1.51
CA SER A 6 0.15 -19.42 -2.66
C SER A 6 -1.16 -19.29 -3.44
N PHE A 7 -1.09 -18.74 -4.66
CA PHE A 7 -2.23 -18.69 -5.57
C PHE A 7 -2.33 -20.01 -6.34
N LEU A 8 -3.19 -20.90 -5.86
CA LEU A 8 -3.59 -22.14 -6.54
C LEU A 8 -5.11 -22.24 -6.53
N VAL A 9 -5.70 -22.27 -7.72
CA VAL A 9 -7.12 -22.58 -7.89
C VAL A 9 -7.21 -23.95 -8.54
N SER A 10 -7.92 -24.89 -7.93
CA SER A 10 -8.09 -26.25 -8.44
C SER A 10 -9.54 -26.70 -8.39
N LEU A 11 -10.00 -27.28 -9.51
CA LEU A 11 -11.28 -27.94 -9.67
C LEU A 11 -11.00 -29.40 -10.04
N GLY A 12 -11.25 -30.32 -9.12
CA GLY A 12 -11.05 -31.75 -9.37
C GLY A 12 -9.59 -32.24 -9.32
N GLY A 13 -8.65 -31.43 -8.84
CA GLY A 13 -7.24 -31.81 -8.69
C GLY A 13 -6.29 -31.06 -9.63
N PHE A 14 -5.07 -31.57 -9.73
CA PHE A 14 -3.94 -30.95 -10.44
C PHE A 14 -3.19 -32.01 -11.26
N ASN A 15 -2.28 -31.55 -12.11
CA ASN A 15 -1.53 -32.42 -13.01
C ASN A 15 -0.61 -33.39 -12.23
N PRO A 16 -0.47 -34.67 -12.63
CA PRO A 16 0.40 -35.64 -11.94
C PRO A 16 1.88 -35.23 -11.84
N ARG A 17 2.36 -34.39 -12.77
CA ARG A 17 3.73 -33.86 -12.77
C ARG A 17 3.91 -32.65 -11.83
N PHE A 18 2.82 -32.08 -11.32
CA PHE A 18 2.85 -30.91 -10.44
C PHE A 18 2.95 -31.32 -8.96
N LYS A 19 3.85 -30.69 -8.22
CA LYS A 19 3.98 -30.88 -6.77
C LYS A 19 3.17 -29.79 -6.04
N PRO A 20 2.05 -30.13 -5.39
CA PRO A 20 1.24 -29.15 -4.66
C PRO A 20 1.94 -28.68 -3.38
N PRO A 21 1.61 -27.47 -2.85
CA PRO A 21 2.06 -27.00 -1.55
C PRO A 21 1.69 -27.96 -0.41
N GLU A 22 2.49 -27.97 0.67
CA GLU A 22 2.21 -28.77 1.86
C GLU A 22 0.82 -28.41 2.44
N HIS A 23 0.08 -29.42 2.92
CA HIS A 23 -1.28 -29.30 3.47
C HIS A 23 -2.42 -28.93 2.50
N PHE A 24 -2.19 -28.87 1.18
CA PHE A 24 -3.30 -28.66 0.23
C PHE A 24 -4.19 -29.91 0.11
N PRO A 25 -5.53 -29.80 0.31
CA PRO A 25 -6.42 -30.95 0.20
C PRO A 25 -6.48 -31.45 -1.25
N VAL A 26 -6.23 -32.74 -1.48
CA VAL A 26 -6.29 -33.33 -2.83
C VAL A 26 -7.77 -33.49 -3.23
N PRO A 27 -8.31 -32.64 -4.12
CA PRO A 27 -9.70 -32.74 -4.54
C PRO A 27 -9.89 -34.00 -5.39
N ARG A 28 -11.05 -34.65 -5.26
CA ARG A 28 -11.41 -35.75 -6.17
C ARG A 28 -11.76 -35.18 -7.55
N ARG A 29 -11.27 -35.83 -8.62
CA ARG A 29 -11.61 -35.47 -10.02
C ARG A 29 -13.12 -35.35 -10.22
N LEU A 30 -13.53 -34.28 -10.91
CA LEU A 30 -14.92 -34.06 -11.30
C LEU A 30 -15.34 -35.24 -12.17
N THR A 31 -16.21 -36.10 -11.64
CA THR A 31 -16.59 -37.36 -12.28
C THR A 31 -18.04 -37.29 -12.72
N LEU A 32 -18.27 -37.53 -14.01
CA LEU A 32 -19.58 -37.80 -14.58
C LEU A 32 -19.66 -39.29 -14.94
N SER A 33 -20.59 -40.01 -14.33
CA SER A 33 -20.91 -41.40 -14.70
C SER A 33 -22.23 -41.40 -15.46
N LEU A 34 -22.25 -41.99 -16.65
CA LEU A 34 -23.44 -42.16 -17.48
C LEU A 34 -23.90 -43.62 -17.39
N GLY A 35 -25.06 -43.83 -16.75
CA GLY A 35 -25.67 -45.14 -16.52
C GLY A 35 -25.76 -45.51 -15.04
N GLU A 36 -26.87 -46.12 -14.63
CA GLU A 36 -27.07 -46.68 -13.28
C GLU A 36 -26.59 -48.14 -13.17
N SER A 37 -26.39 -48.81 -14.31
CA SER A 37 -25.92 -50.20 -14.38
C SER A 37 -24.40 -50.30 -14.44
N ASP A 38 -23.83 -51.33 -13.82
CA ASP A 38 -22.40 -51.66 -13.95
C ASP A 38 -21.98 -52.11 -15.37
N ASN A 39 -22.97 -52.35 -16.25
CA ASN A 39 -22.78 -52.79 -17.61
C ASN A 39 -23.97 -52.37 -18.51
N PRO A 40 -23.79 -51.46 -19.48
CA PRO A 40 -22.56 -50.76 -19.83
C PRO A 40 -22.23 -49.65 -18.81
N ARG A 41 -20.93 -49.39 -18.62
CA ARG A 41 -20.40 -48.33 -17.75
C ARG A 41 -19.60 -47.33 -18.58
N LEU A 42 -19.97 -46.05 -18.47
CA LEU A 42 -19.26 -44.94 -19.08
C LEU A 42 -18.94 -43.90 -18.00
N ARG A 43 -17.66 -43.57 -17.82
CA ARG A 43 -17.20 -42.62 -16.82
C ARG A 43 -16.25 -41.59 -17.44
N LEU A 44 -16.55 -40.31 -17.26
CA LEU A 44 -15.69 -39.19 -17.60
C LEU A 44 -15.19 -38.54 -16.30
N SER A 45 -13.88 -38.32 -16.18
CA SER A 45 -13.27 -37.65 -15.04
C SER A 45 -12.37 -36.51 -15.53
N ALA A 46 -12.51 -35.30 -15.00
CA ALA A 46 -11.72 -34.14 -15.42
C ALA A 46 -11.18 -33.32 -14.24
N TYR A 47 -10.14 -32.53 -14.51
CA TYR A 47 -9.62 -31.52 -13.59
C TYR A 47 -9.10 -30.29 -14.34
N LEU A 48 -9.05 -29.17 -13.61
CA LEU A 48 -8.47 -27.90 -14.04
C LEU A 48 -7.77 -27.27 -12.83
N ALA A 49 -6.52 -26.84 -12.99
CA ALA A 49 -5.79 -26.07 -11.99
C ALA A 49 -5.03 -24.90 -12.62
N LEU A 50 -5.00 -23.78 -11.90
CA LEU A 50 -4.29 -22.57 -12.30
C LEU A 50 -3.38 -22.12 -11.15
N THR A 51 -2.14 -21.78 -11.48
CA THR A 51 -1.19 -21.12 -10.58
C THR A 51 -0.69 -19.82 -11.21
N SER A 52 0.14 -19.06 -10.50
CA SER A 52 0.77 -17.84 -11.01
C SER A 52 1.58 -18.05 -12.31
N ASN A 53 2.08 -19.27 -12.56
CA ASN A 53 2.92 -19.56 -13.73
C ASN A 53 2.49 -20.80 -14.54
N THR A 54 1.41 -21.49 -14.15
CA THR A 54 0.97 -22.71 -14.87
C THR A 54 -0.53 -22.80 -15.07
N VAL A 55 -0.92 -23.36 -16.23
CA VAL A 55 -2.29 -23.78 -16.54
C VAL A 55 -2.27 -25.29 -16.72
N GLN A 56 -3.10 -26.00 -15.97
CA GLN A 56 -3.11 -27.46 -15.89
C GLN A 56 -4.52 -27.98 -16.12
N PHE A 57 -4.69 -28.95 -17.00
CA PHE A 57 -5.99 -29.56 -17.21
C PHE A 57 -5.85 -30.96 -17.79
N GLY A 58 -6.81 -31.82 -17.49
CA GLY A 58 -6.80 -33.17 -18.02
C GLY A 58 -8.17 -33.83 -17.90
N ALA A 59 -8.36 -34.86 -18.72
CA ALA A 59 -9.59 -35.62 -18.77
C ALA A 59 -9.28 -37.10 -18.99
N ARG A 60 -10.13 -37.96 -18.45
CA ARG A 60 -10.08 -39.41 -18.57
C ARG A 60 -11.47 -39.94 -18.85
N LEU A 61 -11.61 -40.74 -19.90
CA LEU A 61 -12.80 -41.45 -20.31
C LEU A 61 -12.54 -42.96 -20.14
N ASP A 62 -13.33 -43.60 -19.29
CA ASP A 62 -13.36 -45.05 -19.11
C ASP A 62 -14.69 -45.59 -19.67
N LEU A 63 -14.63 -46.58 -20.56
CA LEU A 63 -15.79 -47.30 -21.11
C LEU A 63 -15.63 -48.79 -20.85
N TYR A 64 -16.69 -49.43 -20.37
CA TYR A 64 -16.75 -50.87 -20.16
C TYR A 64 -18.11 -51.41 -20.57
N ALA A 65 -18.13 -52.51 -21.33
CA ALA A 65 -19.34 -53.26 -21.62
C ALA A 65 -19.04 -54.76 -21.67
N SER A 66 -19.96 -55.58 -21.21
CA SER A 66 -19.85 -57.04 -21.22
C SER A 66 -21.13 -57.70 -21.72
N VAL A 67 -20.99 -58.83 -22.39
CA VAL A 67 -22.08 -59.67 -22.89
C VAL A 67 -21.73 -61.11 -22.58
N SER A 68 -22.59 -61.79 -21.82
CA SER A 68 -22.44 -63.21 -21.51
C SER A 68 -23.31 -64.04 -22.45
N VAL A 69 -22.68 -64.95 -23.19
CA VAL A 69 -23.37 -65.90 -24.08
C VAL A 69 -23.30 -67.28 -23.44
N PRO A 70 -24.44 -67.94 -23.12
CA PRO A 70 -24.47 -69.19 -22.35
C PRO A 70 -23.64 -70.35 -22.90
N VAL A 71 -23.31 -70.32 -24.19
CA VAL A 71 -22.61 -71.41 -24.91
C VAL A 71 -21.16 -71.05 -25.23
N VAL A 72 -20.78 -69.76 -25.20
CA VAL A 72 -19.50 -69.27 -25.75
C VAL A 72 -18.66 -68.53 -24.70
N GLY A 73 -19.23 -68.20 -23.54
CA GLY A 73 -18.54 -67.47 -22.47
C GLY A 73 -18.88 -65.97 -22.48
N THR A 74 -18.14 -65.20 -21.69
CA THR A 74 -18.33 -63.76 -21.50
C THR A 74 -17.34 -62.97 -22.35
N PHE A 75 -17.86 -62.14 -23.25
CA PHE A 75 -17.07 -61.17 -23.98
C PHE A 75 -17.20 -59.82 -23.27
N SER A 76 -16.09 -59.11 -23.12
CA SER A 76 -16.14 -57.73 -22.63
C SER A 76 -15.17 -56.85 -23.38
N ILE A 77 -15.56 -55.58 -23.54
CA ILE A 77 -14.73 -54.54 -24.11
C ILE A 77 -14.45 -53.50 -23.04
N SER A 78 -13.19 -53.12 -22.91
CA SER A 78 -12.73 -52.05 -22.05
C SER A 78 -11.98 -51.04 -22.90
N ALA A 79 -12.35 -49.77 -22.83
CA ALA A 79 -11.65 -48.70 -23.50
C ALA A 79 -11.31 -47.59 -22.50
N LEU A 80 -10.12 -47.03 -22.65
CA LEU A 80 -9.58 -45.93 -21.89
C LEU A 80 -9.05 -44.89 -22.87
N LEU A 81 -9.38 -43.62 -22.64
CA LEU A 81 -8.74 -42.50 -23.31
C LEU A 81 -8.53 -41.41 -22.27
N GLY A 82 -7.33 -40.84 -22.20
CA GLY A 82 -7.11 -39.69 -21.36
C GLY A 82 -5.88 -38.90 -21.74
N PHE A 83 -5.83 -37.70 -21.21
CA PHE A 83 -4.68 -36.82 -21.33
C PHE A 83 -4.54 -35.95 -20.09
N ASP A 84 -3.31 -35.52 -19.84
CA ASP A 84 -2.94 -34.60 -18.78
C ASP A 84 -2.01 -33.53 -19.39
N ALA A 85 -2.49 -32.30 -19.47
CA ALA A 85 -1.77 -31.15 -20.04
C ALA A 85 -1.25 -30.22 -18.94
N LEU A 86 -0.02 -29.73 -19.12
CA LEU A 86 0.64 -28.73 -18.29
C LEU A 86 1.26 -27.68 -19.21
N ILE A 87 0.84 -26.43 -19.03
CA ILE A 87 1.36 -25.26 -19.73
C ILE A 87 2.09 -24.39 -18.72
N THR A 88 3.37 -24.13 -18.96
CA THR A 88 4.17 -23.13 -18.23
C THR A 88 4.13 -21.83 -19.03
N LEU A 89 3.89 -20.69 -18.36
CA LEU A 89 3.73 -19.39 -19.03
C LEU A 89 5.08 -18.70 -19.26
N ASP A 90 5.99 -18.71 -18.28
CA ASP A 90 7.33 -18.13 -18.40
C ASP A 90 8.45 -19.03 -17.79
N PRO A 91 9.34 -19.59 -18.63
CA PRO A 91 9.31 -19.58 -20.11
C PRO A 91 8.14 -20.42 -20.65
N LEU A 92 7.61 -20.05 -21.81
CA LEU A 92 6.48 -20.75 -22.44
C LEU A 92 6.85 -22.21 -22.75
N GLY A 93 6.20 -23.14 -22.06
CA GLY A 93 6.41 -24.57 -22.21
C GLY A 93 5.08 -25.32 -22.24
N LEU A 94 5.01 -26.39 -23.03
CA LEU A 94 3.84 -27.26 -23.12
C LEU A 94 4.30 -28.71 -22.95
N VAL A 95 3.65 -29.43 -22.04
CA VAL A 95 3.80 -30.87 -21.87
C VAL A 95 2.42 -31.50 -21.80
N VAL A 96 2.16 -32.49 -22.65
CA VAL A 96 0.90 -33.23 -22.67
C VAL A 96 1.21 -34.71 -22.64
N ASP A 97 0.76 -35.40 -21.59
CA ASP A 97 0.76 -36.85 -21.53
C ASP A 97 -0.56 -37.37 -22.10
N ILE A 98 -0.49 -38.33 -23.02
CA ILE A 98 -1.66 -38.92 -23.66
C ILE A 98 -1.57 -40.44 -23.49
N TYR A 99 -2.66 -41.04 -23.04
CA TYR A 99 -2.82 -42.48 -22.96
C TYR A 99 -4.15 -42.91 -23.55
N ALA A 100 -4.12 -43.96 -24.36
CA ALA A 100 -5.30 -44.58 -24.94
C ALA A 100 -5.13 -46.09 -24.91
N GLY A 101 -6.21 -46.81 -24.66
CA GLY A 101 -6.20 -48.27 -24.65
C GLY A 101 -7.55 -48.85 -24.98
N VAL A 102 -7.58 -49.91 -25.77
CA VAL A 102 -8.78 -50.70 -26.01
C VAL A 102 -8.41 -52.18 -25.86
N SER A 103 -9.20 -52.91 -25.10
CA SER A 103 -9.02 -54.34 -24.85
C SER A 103 -10.33 -55.08 -25.04
N LEU A 104 -10.31 -56.13 -25.85
CA LEU A 104 -11.34 -57.13 -25.98
C LEU A 104 -10.92 -58.35 -25.15
N MET A 105 -11.74 -58.69 -24.16
CA MET A 105 -11.52 -59.80 -23.24
C MET A 105 -12.54 -60.92 -23.48
N TRP A 106 -12.09 -62.16 -23.34
CA TRP A 106 -12.92 -63.37 -23.35
C TRP A 106 -12.69 -64.12 -22.05
N ASP A 107 -13.76 -64.33 -21.28
CA ASP A 107 -13.75 -64.95 -19.94
C ASP A 107 -12.72 -64.33 -18.97
N GLY A 108 -12.44 -63.03 -19.14
CA GLY A 108 -11.49 -62.27 -18.31
C GLY A 108 -10.08 -62.17 -18.89
N ASP A 109 -9.75 -62.96 -19.91
CA ASP A 109 -8.44 -62.93 -20.57
C ASP A 109 -8.46 -62.01 -21.81
N PRO A 110 -7.47 -61.12 -21.97
CA PRO A 110 -7.39 -60.23 -23.13
C PRO A 110 -7.02 -61.01 -24.40
N VAL A 111 -7.94 -61.04 -25.36
CA VAL A 111 -7.78 -61.68 -26.68
C VAL A 111 -7.14 -60.74 -27.69
N LEU A 112 -7.53 -59.47 -27.65
CA LEU A 112 -6.98 -58.41 -28.49
C LEU A 112 -6.89 -57.14 -27.65
N ALA A 113 -5.71 -56.53 -27.56
CA ALA A 113 -5.57 -55.24 -26.89
C ALA A 113 -4.60 -54.33 -27.64
N VAL A 114 -4.88 -53.03 -27.62
CA VAL A 114 -4.03 -51.98 -28.15
C VAL A 114 -3.90 -50.92 -27.06
N TYR A 115 -2.67 -50.52 -26.75
CA TYR A 115 -2.32 -49.48 -25.79
C TYR A 115 -1.37 -48.51 -26.46
N LEU A 116 -1.60 -47.21 -26.25
CA LEU A 116 -0.76 -46.13 -26.73
C LEU A 116 -0.52 -45.20 -25.54
N GLU A 117 0.75 -44.93 -25.24
CA GLU A 117 1.15 -43.96 -24.23
C GLU A 117 2.29 -43.12 -24.80
N PHE A 118 2.13 -41.79 -24.79
CA PHE A 118 3.17 -40.89 -25.24
C PHE A 118 3.10 -39.53 -24.57
N THR A 119 4.25 -38.89 -24.45
CA THR A 119 4.39 -37.50 -24.03
C THR A 119 4.66 -36.63 -25.25
N LEU A 120 3.93 -35.53 -25.37
CA LEU A 120 4.11 -34.48 -26.36
C LEU A 120 4.64 -33.21 -25.65
N THR A 121 5.83 -32.77 -26.04
CA THR A 121 6.44 -31.52 -25.57
C THR A 121 6.40 -30.47 -26.68
N GLY A 122 6.13 -29.22 -26.34
CA GLY A 122 6.09 -28.07 -27.25
C GLY A 122 6.35 -26.75 -26.51
N PRO A 123 6.10 -25.58 -27.14
CA PRO A 123 5.41 -25.36 -28.42
C PRO A 123 6.30 -25.49 -29.67
N THR A 124 7.60 -25.21 -29.60
CA THR A 124 8.56 -25.50 -30.69
C THR A 124 9.97 -25.81 -30.13
N PRO A 125 10.64 -26.87 -30.63
CA PRO A 125 10.12 -27.88 -31.54
C PRO A 125 9.10 -28.78 -30.83
N TRP A 126 8.16 -29.36 -31.58
CA TRP A 126 7.28 -30.40 -31.07
C TRP A 126 8.08 -31.69 -30.95
N HIS A 127 8.01 -32.35 -29.80
CA HIS A 127 8.72 -33.59 -29.53
C HIS A 127 7.75 -34.61 -28.95
N ALA A 128 7.54 -35.72 -29.63
CA ALA A 128 6.64 -36.79 -29.22
C ALA A 128 7.45 -38.07 -28.96
N VAL A 129 7.40 -38.58 -27.74
CA VAL A 129 8.07 -39.82 -27.33
C VAL A 129 7.06 -40.75 -26.69
N GLY A 130 7.01 -42.00 -27.13
CA GLY A 130 6.06 -42.95 -26.58
C GLY A 130 6.18 -44.37 -27.08
N THR A 131 5.26 -45.20 -26.60
CA THR A 131 5.16 -46.62 -26.93
C THR A 131 3.75 -46.97 -27.37
N ALA A 132 3.63 -47.67 -28.49
CA ALA A 132 2.42 -48.36 -28.91
C ALA A 132 2.59 -49.87 -28.67
N THR A 133 1.72 -50.47 -27.87
CA THR A 133 1.72 -51.91 -27.57
C THR A 133 0.45 -52.56 -28.09
N PHE A 134 0.58 -53.63 -28.86
CA PHE A 134 -0.55 -54.44 -29.31
C PHE A 134 -0.36 -55.89 -28.86
N LYS A 135 -1.44 -56.46 -28.31
CA LYS A 135 -1.51 -57.85 -27.84
C LYS A 135 -2.45 -58.62 -28.75
N PHE A 136 -1.87 -59.47 -29.60
CA PHE A 136 -2.57 -60.40 -30.47
C PHE A 136 -1.60 -61.52 -30.82
N LEU A 137 -1.87 -62.75 -30.37
CA LEU A 137 -0.96 -63.90 -30.53
C LEU A 137 0.48 -63.64 -30.02
N GLY A 138 0.61 -62.82 -28.98
CA GLY A 138 1.88 -62.31 -28.46
C GLY A 138 1.77 -60.83 -28.11
N THR A 139 2.77 -60.30 -27.41
CA THR A 139 2.87 -58.86 -27.10
C THR A 139 3.92 -58.25 -28.02
N HIS A 140 3.53 -57.20 -28.74
CA HIS A 140 4.40 -56.46 -29.62
C HIS A 140 4.38 -54.98 -29.23
N SER A 141 5.55 -54.35 -29.13
CA SER A 141 5.68 -52.95 -28.74
C SER A 141 6.55 -52.21 -29.73
N ILE A 142 6.11 -51.02 -30.13
CA ILE A 142 6.81 -50.11 -31.04
C ILE A 142 7.09 -48.83 -30.26
N HIS A 143 8.37 -48.49 -30.12
CA HIS A 143 8.81 -47.21 -29.58
C HIS A 143 8.91 -46.18 -30.70
N PHE A 144 8.55 -44.94 -30.41
CA PHE A 144 8.77 -43.82 -31.33
C PHE A 144 9.31 -42.60 -30.59
N ASP A 145 10.15 -41.86 -31.28
CA ASP A 145 10.71 -40.57 -30.88
C ASP A 145 10.72 -39.71 -32.14
N VAL A 146 9.88 -38.68 -32.15
CA VAL A 146 9.68 -37.83 -33.32
C VAL A 146 9.76 -36.37 -32.88
N THR A 147 10.71 -35.64 -33.44
CA THR A 147 10.80 -34.18 -33.29
C THR A 147 10.38 -33.49 -34.60
N VAL A 148 9.42 -32.58 -34.53
CA VAL A 148 8.91 -31.80 -35.66
C VAL A 148 9.02 -30.30 -35.36
N GLY A 149 9.58 -29.56 -36.31
CA GLY A 149 9.74 -28.11 -36.21
C GLY A 149 11.19 -27.71 -35.98
N ARG A 150 11.49 -26.45 -36.28
CA ARG A 150 12.80 -25.86 -36.01
C ARG A 150 12.85 -25.50 -34.53
N ARG A 151 14.03 -25.65 -33.94
CA ARG A 151 14.30 -25.12 -32.60
C ARG A 151 13.98 -23.62 -32.62
N ALA A 152 13.14 -23.16 -31.70
CA ALA A 152 12.91 -21.73 -31.53
C ALA A 152 14.26 -21.06 -31.33
N VAL A 153 14.62 -20.14 -32.22
CA VAL A 153 15.71 -19.21 -31.95
C VAL A 153 15.11 -18.22 -30.97
N GLU A 154 15.62 -18.21 -29.74
CA GLU A 154 15.21 -17.24 -28.75
C GLU A 154 15.44 -15.84 -29.36
N PRO A 155 14.39 -15.02 -29.51
CA PRO A 155 14.56 -13.70 -30.10
C PRO A 155 15.58 -12.92 -29.27
N PRO A 156 16.41 -12.06 -29.91
CA PRO A 156 17.34 -11.24 -29.17
C PRO A 156 16.55 -10.47 -28.10
N PRO A 157 17.05 -10.44 -26.85
CA PRO A 157 16.28 -9.92 -25.76
C PRO A 157 15.93 -8.45 -26.02
N VAL A 158 14.67 -8.10 -25.75
CA VAL A 158 14.23 -6.70 -25.76
C VAL A 158 14.98 -5.98 -24.65
N LEU A 159 15.86 -5.05 -25.02
CA LEU A 159 16.58 -4.22 -24.05
C LEU A 159 15.60 -3.21 -23.43
N VAL A 160 15.36 -3.34 -22.13
CA VAL A 160 14.56 -2.39 -21.37
C VAL A 160 15.47 -1.37 -20.68
N ASP A 161 15.16 -0.08 -20.86
CA ASP A 161 15.72 1.02 -20.04
C ASP A 161 14.86 1.19 -18.78
N LEU A 162 15.28 0.51 -17.71
CA LEU A 162 14.57 0.54 -16.43
C LEU A 162 14.69 1.90 -15.73
N GLY A 163 15.84 2.58 -15.88
CA GLY A 163 16.06 3.90 -15.30
C GLY A 163 15.16 4.97 -15.92
N GLY A 164 14.96 4.91 -17.24
CA GLY A 164 13.99 5.75 -17.94
C GLY A 164 12.55 5.54 -17.44
N ARG A 165 12.13 4.28 -17.27
CA ARG A 165 10.79 3.95 -16.75
C ARG A 165 10.57 4.43 -15.31
N LEU A 166 11.56 4.24 -14.44
CA LEU A 166 11.51 4.74 -13.06
C LEU A 166 11.37 6.26 -13.01
N ARG A 167 12.12 6.98 -13.86
CA ARG A 167 12.00 8.44 -13.96
C ARG A 167 10.59 8.84 -14.37
N THR A 168 10.05 8.23 -15.43
CA THR A 168 8.69 8.52 -15.89
C THR A 168 7.64 8.27 -14.80
N ALA A 169 7.78 7.19 -14.02
CA ALA A 169 6.87 6.91 -12.91
C ALA A 169 6.96 7.95 -11.78
N LEU A 170 8.17 8.45 -11.48
CA LEU A 170 8.35 9.50 -10.46
C LEU A 170 7.93 10.90 -10.94
N GLU A 171 7.88 11.13 -12.25
CA GLU A 171 7.35 12.37 -12.86
C GLU A 171 5.82 12.40 -12.90
N ASP A 172 5.15 11.26 -12.75
CA ASP A 172 3.70 11.15 -12.73
C ASP A 172 3.13 11.72 -11.42
N VAL A 173 2.17 12.64 -11.53
CA VAL A 173 1.51 13.27 -10.39
C VAL A 173 0.76 12.25 -9.52
N ASP A 174 0.25 11.17 -10.12
CA ASP A 174 -0.50 10.12 -9.42
C ASP A 174 0.38 9.28 -8.48
N SER A 175 1.71 9.32 -8.68
CA SER A 175 2.70 8.71 -7.79
C SER A 175 2.92 9.50 -6.49
N TRP A 176 2.38 10.72 -6.39
CA TRP A 176 2.58 11.62 -5.27
C TRP A 176 1.30 11.82 -4.48
N SER A 177 1.41 11.74 -3.15
CA SER A 177 0.30 11.98 -2.23
C SER A 177 0.73 12.88 -1.09
N ALA A 178 -0.20 13.75 -0.67
CA ALA A 178 -0.03 14.62 0.49
C ALA A 178 -1.02 14.19 1.57
N ALA A 179 -0.55 14.05 2.80
CA ALA A 179 -1.42 13.84 3.95
C ALA A 179 -1.30 15.00 4.94
N LEU A 180 -2.41 15.33 5.57
CA LEU A 180 -2.45 16.32 6.65
C LEU A 180 -1.68 15.79 7.88
N PRO A 181 -1.10 16.69 8.70
CA PRO A 181 -0.53 16.29 9.98
C PRO A 181 -1.54 15.51 10.82
N ASP A 182 -1.04 14.52 11.56
CA ASP A 182 -1.80 13.86 12.64
C ASP A 182 -2.17 14.91 13.69
N ALA A 183 -3.41 15.40 13.60
CA ALA A 183 -3.80 16.69 14.14
C ALA A 183 -3.65 16.82 15.66
N THR A 184 -2.75 17.72 16.08
CA THR A 184 -3.12 18.74 17.07
C THR A 184 -4.00 19.76 16.35
N GLY A 185 -5.27 19.90 16.76
CA GLY A 185 -6.32 20.54 15.95
C GLY A 185 -5.96 21.89 15.31
N ALA A 186 -6.36 22.10 14.06
CA ALA A 186 -6.12 23.34 13.34
C ALA A 186 -6.82 24.52 14.05
N ALA A 187 -6.03 25.51 14.50
CA ALA A 187 -6.56 26.71 15.15
C ALA A 187 -7.23 27.68 14.16
N VAL A 188 -6.92 27.55 12.87
CA VAL A 188 -7.46 28.37 11.79
C VAL A 188 -7.89 27.48 10.63
N THR A 189 -8.98 27.84 9.96
CA THR A 189 -9.39 27.25 8.67
C THR A 189 -8.95 28.21 7.58
N LEU A 190 -8.08 27.76 6.67
CA LEU A 190 -7.70 28.54 5.49
C LEU A 190 -8.76 28.37 4.41
N ALA A 191 -8.96 29.41 3.59
CA ALA A 191 -9.80 29.29 2.41
C ALA A 191 -9.24 28.21 1.46
N GLU A 192 -10.12 27.41 0.85
CA GLU A 192 -9.71 26.39 -0.11
C GLU A 192 -8.91 27.04 -1.24
N HIS A 193 -7.71 26.50 -1.49
CA HIS A 193 -6.94 26.89 -2.66
C HIS A 193 -7.52 26.15 -3.88
N ALA A 194 -7.73 26.87 -4.98
CA ALA A 194 -8.18 26.24 -6.22
C ALA A 194 -7.16 25.17 -6.62
N ALA A 195 -7.62 23.95 -6.86
CA ALA A 195 -6.76 22.87 -7.33
C ALA A 195 -6.08 23.29 -8.64
N VAL A 196 -4.76 23.21 -8.68
CA VAL A 196 -3.97 23.43 -9.89
C VAL A 196 -3.71 22.05 -10.51
N PRO A 197 -4.08 21.84 -11.79
CA PRO A 197 -3.74 20.58 -12.48
C PRO A 197 -2.24 20.29 -12.40
N ASP A 198 -1.89 19.03 -12.23
CA ASP A 198 -0.51 18.53 -12.21
C ASP A 198 0.38 19.11 -11.08
N VAL A 199 -0.23 19.64 -10.01
CA VAL A 199 0.48 20.16 -8.83
C VAL A 199 -0.05 19.51 -7.56
N VAL A 200 0.84 18.84 -6.83
CA VAL A 200 0.55 18.34 -5.48
C VAL A 200 0.79 19.45 -4.46
N THR A 201 -0.27 19.92 -3.82
CA THR A 201 -0.20 20.88 -2.72
C THR A 201 -0.06 20.16 -1.39
N VAL A 202 0.98 20.47 -0.63
CA VAL A 202 1.26 19.86 0.69
C VAL A 202 1.02 20.90 1.78
N HIS A 203 0.41 20.48 2.89
CA HIS A 203 0.33 21.32 4.09
C HIS A 203 1.75 21.53 4.66
N PRO A 204 2.12 22.72 5.18
CA PRO A 204 3.48 22.96 5.70
C PRO A 204 3.92 22.02 6.82
N LEU A 205 2.97 21.55 7.63
CA LEU A 205 3.18 20.53 8.68
C LEU A 205 2.70 19.13 8.24
N GLY A 206 2.32 18.98 6.97
CA GLY A 206 1.86 17.72 6.41
C GLY A 206 3.03 16.85 5.98
N SER A 207 2.69 15.65 5.53
CA SER A 207 3.65 14.73 4.95
C SER A 207 3.46 14.64 3.46
N LEU A 208 4.56 14.50 2.72
CA LEU A 208 4.57 14.20 1.31
C LEU A 208 5.11 12.79 1.10
N THR A 209 4.41 11.98 0.30
CA THR A 209 4.81 10.61 -0.01
C THR A 209 4.84 10.41 -1.51
N VAL A 210 5.93 9.82 -2.01
CA VAL A 210 6.05 9.36 -3.40
C VAL A 210 6.22 7.85 -3.41
N THR A 211 5.50 7.14 -4.28
CA THR A 211 5.63 5.69 -4.49
C THR A 211 5.61 5.35 -5.98
N GLN A 212 6.31 4.28 -6.37
CA GLN A 212 6.24 3.75 -7.74
C GLN A 212 6.24 2.22 -7.74
N GLN A 213 5.63 1.61 -8.75
CA GLN A 213 5.52 0.14 -8.90
C GLN A 213 6.27 -0.40 -10.13
N VAL A 214 7.20 0.38 -10.70
CA VAL A 214 8.02 -0.06 -11.84
C VAL A 214 9.02 -1.10 -11.39
N ALA A 215 9.86 -0.79 -10.40
CA ALA A 215 10.85 -1.73 -9.89
C ALA A 215 11.22 -1.44 -8.42
N PRO A 216 11.69 -2.45 -7.68
CA PRO A 216 12.18 -2.26 -6.32
C PRO A 216 13.39 -1.33 -6.28
N LEU A 217 13.39 -0.40 -5.33
CA LEU A 217 14.52 0.46 -5.00
C LEU A 217 15.51 -0.30 -4.11
N ASN A 218 16.77 0.15 -4.14
CA ASN A 218 17.87 -0.40 -3.33
C ASN A 218 18.10 -1.92 -3.52
N LEU A 219 17.64 -2.49 -4.63
CA LEU A 219 17.80 -3.88 -5.01
C LEU A 219 18.48 -3.97 -6.39
N ARG A 220 19.44 -4.89 -6.53
CA ARG A 220 19.98 -5.24 -7.86
C ARG A 220 18.92 -6.03 -8.61
N ILE A 221 18.65 -5.65 -9.86
CA ILE A 221 17.62 -6.28 -10.68
C ILE A 221 18.32 -7.07 -11.78
N ASP A 222 18.11 -8.38 -11.84
CA ASP A 222 18.75 -9.25 -12.82
C ASP A 222 17.92 -9.37 -14.11
N ARG A 223 16.59 -9.28 -14.00
CA ARG A 223 15.66 -9.32 -15.15
C ARG A 223 14.48 -8.38 -14.95
N TYR A 224 13.70 -8.14 -16.01
CA TYR A 224 12.46 -7.36 -15.91
C TYR A 224 11.35 -8.06 -16.69
N GLY A 225 10.55 -8.85 -15.98
CA GLY A 225 9.65 -9.84 -16.57
C GLY A 225 10.38 -10.72 -17.57
N SER A 226 9.80 -10.93 -18.75
CA SER A 226 10.43 -11.72 -19.81
C SER A 226 11.56 -11.00 -20.56
N ALA A 227 11.87 -9.74 -20.23
CA ALA A 227 12.89 -8.94 -20.93
C ALA A 227 14.25 -8.98 -20.21
N ARG A 228 15.35 -8.93 -20.98
CA ARG A 228 16.68 -8.68 -20.40
C ARG A 228 16.92 -7.17 -20.32
N LEU A 229 17.63 -6.78 -19.29
CA LEU A 229 17.97 -5.39 -19.05
C LEU A 229 19.06 -4.94 -20.01
N THR A 230 19.29 -3.62 -20.08
CA THR A 230 20.45 -3.09 -20.78
C THR A 230 21.71 -3.40 -19.96
N GLY A 231 22.38 -4.52 -20.29
CA GLY A 231 23.48 -5.09 -19.52
C GLY A 231 23.10 -6.40 -18.82
N ASP A 232 24.01 -7.00 -18.05
CA ASP A 232 23.76 -8.28 -17.36
C ASP A 232 22.74 -8.15 -16.21
N ALA A 233 22.66 -6.97 -15.59
CA ALA A 233 21.72 -6.61 -14.52
C ALA A 233 21.64 -5.08 -14.39
N ALA A 234 20.55 -4.55 -13.87
CA ALA A 234 20.46 -3.15 -13.45
C ALA A 234 21.00 -2.99 -12.01
N PRO A 235 21.81 -1.94 -11.75
CA PRO A 235 22.28 -1.64 -10.41
C PRO A 235 21.10 -1.20 -9.51
N PRO A 236 21.29 -1.22 -8.18
CA PRO A 236 20.33 -0.65 -7.25
C PRO A 236 20.04 0.82 -7.56
N PHE A 237 18.76 1.18 -7.61
CA PHE A 237 18.30 2.56 -7.72
C PHE A 237 18.02 3.11 -6.32
N THR A 238 18.64 4.23 -5.97
CA THR A 238 18.42 4.90 -4.69
C THR A 238 17.67 6.20 -4.92
N LEU A 239 16.64 6.44 -4.11
CA LEU A 239 15.87 7.66 -4.13
C LEU A 239 16.45 8.64 -3.10
N GLY A 240 16.79 9.85 -3.55
CA GLY A 240 17.19 10.96 -2.69
C GLY A 240 16.17 12.08 -2.79
N ILE A 241 15.77 12.65 -1.65
CA ILE A 241 14.83 13.77 -1.60
C ILE A 241 15.58 15.06 -1.30
N THR A 242 15.30 16.10 -2.07
CA THR A 242 15.81 17.45 -1.82
C THR A 242 14.67 18.45 -1.75
N LEU A 243 14.64 19.25 -0.69
CA LEU A 243 13.72 20.37 -0.49
C LEU A 243 14.51 21.67 -0.54
N ASP A 244 14.13 22.60 -1.43
CA ASP A 244 14.84 23.87 -1.65
C ASP A 244 16.37 23.72 -1.82
N GLY A 245 16.79 22.66 -2.53
CA GLY A 245 18.19 22.36 -2.78
C GLY A 245 18.97 21.78 -1.59
N ARG A 246 18.30 21.46 -0.48
CA ARG A 246 18.88 20.77 0.67
C ARG A 246 18.39 19.32 0.71
N SER A 247 19.28 18.39 1.04
CA SER A 247 18.87 17.00 1.29
C SER A 247 17.89 16.96 2.44
N ALA A 248 16.76 16.29 2.23
CA ALA A 248 15.78 16.02 3.27
C ALA A 248 15.93 14.58 3.74
N GLU A 249 15.69 14.33 5.02
CA GLU A 249 15.53 12.99 5.54
C GLU A 249 14.15 12.47 5.12
N ALA A 250 14.09 11.21 4.69
CA ALA A 250 12.86 10.60 4.23
C ALA A 250 12.82 9.14 4.68
N GLU A 251 11.64 8.69 5.08
CA GLU A 251 11.38 7.31 5.45
C GLU A 251 11.06 6.48 4.20
N PRO A 252 11.66 5.30 4.02
CA PRO A 252 11.36 4.47 2.86
C PRO A 252 9.93 3.92 2.93
N VAL A 253 9.22 4.02 1.82
CA VAL A 253 7.89 3.40 1.64
C VAL A 253 8.03 2.11 0.85
N ARG A 254 7.28 1.09 1.23
CA ARG A 254 7.39 -0.26 0.65
C ARG A 254 6.13 -0.65 -0.10
N GLU A 255 6.33 -1.39 -1.19
CA GLU A 255 5.28 -2.00 -2.02
C GLU A 255 5.60 -3.48 -2.24
N ASP A 256 4.60 -4.25 -2.65
CA ASP A 256 4.75 -5.67 -2.95
C ASP A 256 5.13 -5.88 -4.42
N PHE A 257 6.24 -6.59 -4.64
CA PHE A 257 6.77 -6.89 -5.96
C PHE A 257 6.86 -8.40 -6.19
N ALA A 258 6.51 -8.84 -7.41
CA ALA A 258 6.65 -10.24 -7.80
C ALA A 258 8.13 -10.59 -8.02
N GLN A 259 8.72 -11.39 -7.13
CA GLN A 259 10.18 -11.58 -7.10
C GLN A 259 10.73 -12.16 -8.41
N GLY A 260 9.98 -13.08 -9.02
CA GLY A 260 10.37 -13.74 -10.27
C GLY A 260 10.40 -12.82 -11.51
N GLU A 261 9.84 -11.61 -11.41
CA GLU A 261 9.93 -10.58 -12.44
C GLU A 261 11.27 -9.82 -12.39
N TYR A 262 11.96 -9.84 -11.24
CA TYR A 262 13.14 -9.00 -10.98
C TYR A 262 14.43 -9.78 -10.76
N LEU A 263 14.33 -11.00 -10.24
CA LEU A 263 15.47 -11.85 -9.88
C LEU A 263 15.55 -13.08 -10.80
N ASP A 264 16.76 -13.46 -11.20
CA ASP A 264 17.01 -14.74 -11.88
C ASP A 264 17.05 -15.85 -10.82
N LEU A 265 15.88 -16.41 -10.52
CA LEU A 265 15.71 -17.51 -9.57
C LEU A 265 15.84 -18.87 -10.26
N THR A 266 16.52 -19.83 -9.63
CA THR A 266 16.53 -21.22 -10.10
C THR A 266 15.14 -21.85 -9.97
N GLU A 267 14.88 -22.96 -10.68
CA GLU A 267 13.58 -23.65 -10.62
C GLU A 267 13.23 -24.10 -9.19
N ALA A 268 14.21 -24.55 -8.41
CA ALA A 268 14.02 -24.92 -7.01
C ALA A 268 13.72 -23.71 -6.10
N GLU A 269 14.35 -22.55 -6.36
CA GLU A 269 14.09 -21.31 -5.63
C GLU A 269 12.72 -20.73 -6.00
N ARG A 270 12.33 -20.72 -7.28
CA ARG A 270 10.99 -20.29 -7.73
C ARG A 270 9.86 -21.08 -7.07
N LEU A 271 10.11 -22.35 -6.71
CA LEU A 271 9.14 -23.23 -6.06
C LEU A 271 9.08 -23.07 -4.53
N SER A 272 10.12 -22.50 -3.92
CA SER A 272 10.23 -22.36 -2.46
C SER A 272 10.10 -20.92 -1.96
N TRP A 273 10.27 -19.93 -2.85
CA TRP A 273 10.22 -18.52 -2.49
C TRP A 273 8.78 -17.97 -2.52
N PRO A 274 8.47 -17.00 -1.63
CA PRO A 274 7.21 -16.26 -1.70
C PRO A 274 7.05 -15.61 -3.07
N SER A 275 5.84 -15.68 -3.66
CA SER A 275 5.59 -15.08 -4.98
C SER A 275 5.81 -13.56 -4.99
N PHE A 276 5.51 -12.89 -3.87
CA PHE A 276 5.69 -11.47 -3.68
C PHE A 276 6.60 -11.18 -2.48
N ALA A 277 7.36 -10.09 -2.56
CA ALA A 277 8.11 -9.54 -1.45
C ALA A 277 7.88 -8.04 -1.31
N SER A 278 7.77 -7.58 -0.06
CA SER A 278 7.67 -6.16 0.27
C SER A 278 9.06 -5.52 0.21
N TRP A 279 9.27 -4.65 -0.78
CA TRP A 279 10.53 -3.95 -1.00
C TRP A 279 10.32 -2.44 -1.10
N GLU A 280 11.40 -1.68 -0.93
CA GLU A 280 11.34 -0.23 -1.01
C GLU A 280 10.93 0.21 -2.41
N ALA A 281 9.99 1.14 -2.46
CA ALA A 281 9.30 1.55 -3.68
C ALA A 281 9.20 3.07 -3.80
N GLY A 282 9.44 3.78 -2.70
CA GLY A 282 9.21 5.19 -2.58
C GLY A 282 9.80 5.78 -1.30
N ALA A 283 9.44 7.03 -1.01
CA ALA A 283 9.88 7.73 0.18
C ALA A 283 8.78 8.67 0.71
N ARG A 284 8.75 8.82 2.03
CA ARG A 284 7.87 9.73 2.76
C ARG A 284 8.72 10.76 3.47
N VAL A 285 8.44 12.03 3.22
CA VAL A 285 8.94 13.14 4.03
C VAL A 285 7.84 13.55 4.98
N ASP A 286 8.18 13.63 6.26
CA ASP A 286 7.28 14.02 7.32
C ASP A 286 7.93 15.15 8.14
N ASP A 287 7.19 16.25 8.32
CA ASP A 287 7.59 17.41 9.15
C ASP A 287 6.57 17.66 10.27
N SER A 288 5.85 16.62 10.69
CA SER A 288 4.86 16.70 11.77
C SER A 288 5.46 17.05 13.14
N ALA A 289 6.76 16.82 13.33
CA ALA A 289 7.49 17.27 14.51
C ALA A 289 7.89 18.75 14.36
N LEU A 290 6.92 19.66 14.48
CA LEU A 290 7.18 21.10 14.46
C LEU A 290 8.15 21.50 15.59
N LEU A 291 9.44 21.63 15.25
CA LEU A 291 10.46 22.18 16.14
C LEU A 291 10.61 23.66 15.82
N VAL A 292 9.78 24.52 16.41
CA VAL A 292 10.01 25.97 16.36
C VAL A 292 11.16 26.30 17.32
N PRO A 293 12.34 26.73 16.85
CA PRO A 293 13.37 27.18 17.75
C PRO A 293 12.86 28.42 18.52
N PRO A 294 13.15 28.58 19.82
CA PRO A 294 12.67 29.72 20.60
C PRO A 294 12.99 31.08 19.97
N SER A 295 14.06 31.17 19.17
CA SER A 295 14.47 32.35 18.42
C SER A 295 13.54 32.72 17.24
N ALA A 296 12.77 31.76 16.73
CA ALA A 296 11.77 31.99 15.68
C ALA A 296 10.40 32.38 16.25
N ALA A 297 10.19 32.26 17.57
CA ALA A 297 8.98 32.75 18.22
C ALA A 297 8.89 34.27 18.05
N ARG A 298 7.75 34.73 17.52
CA ARG A 298 7.41 36.15 17.41
C ARG A 298 6.20 36.39 18.29
N THR A 299 6.30 37.33 19.21
CA THR A 299 5.11 37.89 19.86
C THR A 299 4.37 38.70 18.81
N VAL A 300 3.16 38.29 18.46
CA VAL A 300 2.29 39.01 17.54
C VAL A 300 1.10 39.54 18.32
N SER A 301 0.87 40.85 18.27
CA SER A 301 -0.34 41.44 18.83
C SER A 301 -1.51 41.11 17.91
N ALA A 302 -2.44 40.27 18.39
CA ALA A 302 -3.68 40.02 17.67
C ALA A 302 -4.52 41.31 17.66
N ARG A 303 -4.80 41.84 16.47
CA ARG A 303 -5.64 43.03 16.29
C ARG A 303 -6.95 42.65 15.64
N TYR A 304 -8.02 43.28 16.08
CA TYR A 304 -9.34 43.10 15.49
C TYR A 304 -9.95 44.46 15.19
N GLU A 305 -10.69 44.53 14.09
CA GLU A 305 -11.47 45.69 13.74
C GLU A 305 -12.85 45.58 14.36
N GLN A 306 -13.27 46.66 15.01
CA GLN A 306 -14.61 46.76 15.59
C GLN A 306 -15.51 47.55 14.65
N TRP A 307 -16.70 47.00 14.45
CA TRP A 307 -17.77 47.61 13.68
C TRP A 307 -19.03 47.61 14.53
N GLU A 308 -19.70 48.75 14.65
CA GLU A 308 -20.97 48.89 15.32
C GLU A 308 -22.10 48.90 14.29
N LEU A 309 -23.06 48.00 14.44
CA LEU A 309 -24.31 48.03 13.68
C LEU A 309 -25.36 48.81 14.48
N GLY A 310 -25.66 50.03 14.02
CA GLY A 310 -26.69 50.87 14.62
C GLY A 310 -28.10 50.29 14.43
N PRO A 311 -29.07 50.70 15.26
CA PRO A 311 -30.47 50.27 15.16
C PRO A 311 -31.17 50.75 13.87
N ASP A 312 -30.58 51.71 13.17
CA ASP A 312 -30.94 52.19 11.83
C ASP A 312 -30.31 51.35 10.69
N GLY A 313 -29.53 50.33 11.03
CA GLY A 313 -28.82 49.45 10.09
C GLY A 313 -27.52 50.05 9.56
N VAL A 314 -27.09 51.22 10.04
CA VAL A 314 -25.84 51.84 9.63
C VAL A 314 -24.66 51.16 10.33
N VAL A 315 -23.67 50.74 9.54
CA VAL A 315 -22.44 50.10 10.03
C VAL A 315 -21.36 51.17 10.21
N THR A 316 -20.93 51.41 11.45
CA THR A 316 -19.93 52.43 11.79
C THR A 316 -18.63 51.77 12.24
N PRO A 317 -17.47 52.08 11.64
CA PRO A 317 -16.19 51.55 12.10
C PRO A 317 -15.78 52.22 13.42
N LEU A 318 -15.48 51.40 14.42
CA LEU A 318 -14.98 51.83 15.74
C LEU A 318 -13.45 51.81 15.81
N GLY A 319 -12.77 51.27 14.79
CA GLY A 319 -11.32 51.21 14.68
C GLY A 319 -10.74 49.85 15.07
N ALA A 320 -9.41 49.75 14.98
CA ALA A 320 -8.68 48.54 15.36
C ALA A 320 -8.32 48.58 16.86
N ALA A 321 -8.54 47.47 17.54
CA ALA A 321 -8.14 47.26 18.93
C ALA A 321 -7.21 46.05 19.04
N ASP A 322 -6.26 46.11 19.99
CA ASP A 322 -5.49 44.94 20.38
C ASP A 322 -6.41 43.99 21.18
N LEU A 323 -6.31 42.70 20.90
CA LEU A 323 -7.01 41.63 21.62
C LEU A 323 -6.10 41.15 22.75
N PRO A 324 -6.47 41.39 24.03
CA PRO A 324 -5.69 40.90 25.16
C PRO A 324 -5.58 39.37 25.17
N ASP A 325 -4.45 38.82 25.62
CA ASP A 325 -4.17 37.38 25.60
C ASP A 325 -5.23 36.54 26.34
N ASP A 326 -5.75 37.03 27.46
CA ASP A 326 -6.80 36.37 28.24
C ASP A 326 -8.12 36.27 27.45
N ARG A 327 -8.49 37.35 26.75
CA ARG A 327 -9.64 37.41 25.84
C ARG A 327 -9.44 36.53 24.62
N MET A 328 -8.24 36.50 24.06
CA MET A 328 -7.90 35.63 22.93
C MET A 328 -8.06 34.15 23.31
N ARG A 329 -7.51 33.74 24.46
CA ARG A 329 -7.66 32.36 24.97
C ARG A 329 -9.13 31.97 25.17
N LEU A 330 -9.95 32.87 25.72
CA LEU A 330 -11.39 32.66 25.91
C LEU A 330 -12.17 32.61 24.57
N GLN A 331 -11.78 33.40 23.57
CA GLN A 331 -12.43 33.38 22.26
C GLN A 331 -12.04 32.16 21.44
N VAL A 332 -10.77 31.76 21.49
CA VAL A 332 -10.29 30.50 20.90
C VAL A 332 -11.05 29.33 21.51
N ALA A 333 -11.36 29.37 22.81
CA ALA A 333 -12.20 28.39 23.50
C ALA A 333 -13.65 28.31 23.02
N GLY A 334 -14.23 29.44 22.63
CA GLY A 334 -15.60 29.53 22.15
C GLY A 334 -15.77 29.36 20.64
N GLY A 335 -14.67 29.28 19.89
CA GLY A 335 -14.68 29.23 18.42
C GLY A 335 -15.09 27.87 17.85
N ALA A 336 -15.49 27.84 16.57
CA ALA A 336 -15.92 26.62 15.88
C ALA A 336 -14.84 25.51 15.87
N ALA A 337 -13.55 25.87 15.90
CA ALA A 337 -12.44 24.92 16.03
C ALA A 337 -12.37 24.25 17.41
N ALA A 338 -12.72 24.96 18.49
CA ALA A 338 -12.80 24.41 19.83
C ALA A 338 -14.03 23.50 20.00
N VAL A 339 -15.18 23.91 19.47
CA VAL A 339 -16.43 23.15 19.53
C VAL A 339 -16.35 21.82 18.76
N ASN A 340 -15.54 21.73 17.70
CA ASN A 340 -15.31 20.51 16.91
C ASN A 340 -14.17 19.59 17.41
N GLY A 341 -13.79 19.67 18.69
CA GLY A 341 -12.98 18.64 19.36
C GLY A 341 -11.49 18.99 19.61
N ALA A 342 -11.03 20.21 19.30
CA ALA A 342 -9.71 20.66 19.75
C ALA A 342 -9.69 20.91 21.28
N TRP A 343 -10.80 21.39 21.86
CA TRP A 343 -10.89 21.71 23.30
C TRP A 343 -11.08 20.49 24.21
N ALA A 344 -11.60 19.38 23.70
CA ALA A 344 -11.81 18.15 24.46
C ALA A 344 -10.50 17.46 24.89
N ARG A 345 -9.35 17.84 24.31
CA ARG A 345 -8.06 17.17 24.49
C ARG A 345 -7.20 17.72 25.63
N GLY A 346 -7.61 18.84 26.25
CA GLY A 346 -6.94 19.45 27.42
C GLY A 346 -5.54 20.03 27.13
N GLU A 347 -5.06 20.95 27.97
CA GLU A 347 -3.76 21.64 27.78
C GLU A 347 -2.56 20.67 27.71
N ARG A 348 -2.68 19.49 28.35
CA ARG A 348 -1.66 18.44 28.34
C ARG A 348 -1.39 17.83 26.96
N ALA A 349 -2.36 17.86 26.04
CA ALA A 349 -2.15 17.36 24.68
C ALA A 349 -1.25 18.26 23.82
N PHE A 350 -1.02 19.50 24.28
CA PHE A 350 -0.19 20.51 23.60
C PHE A 350 1.05 20.90 24.42
N ALA A 351 1.28 20.22 25.55
CA ALA A 351 2.45 20.47 26.38
C ALA A 351 3.69 19.85 25.72
N GLY A 352 4.66 20.71 25.35
CA GLY A 352 6.00 20.26 24.98
C GLY A 352 6.80 19.74 26.17
N PRO A 353 8.04 19.27 25.96
CA PRO A 353 8.95 18.92 27.04
C PRO A 353 9.06 20.06 28.05
N ASP A 354 9.17 19.74 29.35
CA ASP A 354 9.36 20.75 30.39
C ASP A 354 10.68 21.50 30.15
N ILE A 355 10.57 22.74 29.69
CA ILE A 355 11.70 23.63 29.40
C ILE A 355 12.18 24.41 30.63
N GLY A 356 11.65 24.12 31.83
CA GLY A 356 12.07 24.75 33.08
C GLY A 356 11.72 26.24 33.19
N VAL A 357 10.80 26.72 32.33
CA VAL A 357 10.35 28.11 32.34
C VAL A 357 9.14 28.23 33.27
N ALA A 358 9.37 28.77 34.47
CA ALA A 358 8.30 29.16 35.37
C ALA A 358 7.73 30.51 34.95
N VAL A 359 6.51 30.54 34.42
CA VAL A 359 5.79 31.79 34.14
C VAL A 359 5.35 32.37 35.49
N ALA A 360 5.88 33.53 35.85
CA ALA A 360 5.44 34.25 37.04
C ALA A 360 3.97 34.64 36.88
N LYS A 361 3.18 34.57 37.96
CA LYS A 361 1.80 35.04 37.91
C LYS A 361 1.81 36.55 37.65
N PRO A 362 1.02 37.06 36.69
CA PRO A 362 0.95 38.49 36.41
C PRO A 362 0.53 39.22 37.68
N THR A 363 1.20 40.34 37.95
CA THR A 363 0.95 41.15 39.15
C THR A 363 0.58 42.55 38.69
N PHE A 364 -0.61 42.99 39.03
CA PHE A 364 -1.14 44.26 38.53
C PHE A 364 -0.85 45.37 39.52
N ALA A 365 -0.40 46.52 39.01
CA ALA A 365 -0.18 47.74 39.78
C ALA A 365 -1.03 48.89 39.24
N VAL A 366 -1.56 49.72 40.13
CA VAL A 366 -2.11 51.03 39.78
C VAL A 366 -1.01 52.07 39.94
N VAL A 367 -0.59 52.69 38.83
CA VAL A 367 0.50 53.68 38.85
C VAL A 367 -0.02 55.07 38.50
N ARG A 368 0.63 56.08 39.08
CA ARG A 368 0.36 57.48 38.74
C ARG A 368 1.30 57.92 37.63
N VAL A 369 0.72 58.51 36.58
CA VAL A 369 1.46 58.99 35.41
C VAL A 369 1.83 60.46 35.59
N ALA A 370 3.12 60.74 35.80
CA ALA A 370 3.66 62.10 35.84
C ALA A 370 4.16 62.56 34.45
N PRO A 371 4.01 63.85 34.09
CA PRO A 371 4.56 64.39 32.86
C PRO A 371 6.11 64.33 32.91
N PRO A 372 6.76 64.13 31.76
CA PRO A 372 8.18 63.81 31.73
C PRO A 372 9.07 64.99 32.13
N ALA A 373 10.08 64.71 32.97
CA ALA A 373 11.30 65.52 33.04
C ALA A 373 12.27 65.01 31.96
N SER A 374 13.01 65.92 31.33
CA SER A 374 13.81 65.72 30.11
C SER A 374 14.46 64.34 29.97
N GLY A 375 14.12 63.61 28.89
CA GLY A 375 14.77 62.37 28.47
C GLY A 375 13.99 61.07 28.70
N VAL A 376 12.80 61.11 29.32
CA VAL A 376 11.96 59.91 29.57
C VAL A 376 10.55 60.15 29.01
N ILE A 377 9.88 59.12 28.46
CA ILE A 377 8.56 59.25 27.81
C ILE A 377 7.40 59.39 28.83
N ALA A 378 7.57 58.88 30.06
CA ALA A 378 6.75 59.17 31.25
C ALA A 378 7.45 58.61 32.52
N THR A 379 7.26 59.23 33.69
CA THR A 379 7.70 58.64 34.97
C THR A 379 6.50 57.96 35.64
N LEU A 380 6.55 56.63 35.78
CA LEU A 380 5.59 55.86 36.55
C LEU A 380 6.01 55.90 38.02
N GLN A 381 5.23 56.56 38.88
CA GLN A 381 5.43 56.45 40.32
C GLN A 381 4.48 55.37 40.86
N PRO A 382 4.99 54.30 41.50
CA PRO A 382 4.14 53.24 42.04
C PRO A 382 3.34 53.79 43.22
N GLU A 383 2.02 53.89 43.05
CA GLU A 383 1.08 54.08 44.15
C GLU A 383 0.73 52.67 44.63
N GLN A 384 1.22 52.28 45.81
CA GLN A 384 1.37 50.90 46.30
C GLN A 384 0.06 50.08 46.41
N ILE A 385 -0.54 49.68 45.28
CA ILE A 385 -1.57 48.65 45.26
C ILE A 385 -1.13 47.60 44.23
N MET A 386 -0.35 46.64 44.73
CA MET A 386 -0.06 45.39 44.02
C MET A 386 -1.21 44.42 44.35
N VAL A 387 -1.84 43.87 43.33
CA VAL A 387 -2.92 42.90 43.49
C VAL A 387 -2.75 41.72 42.56
N ASP A 388 -3.07 40.54 43.09
CA ASP A 388 -2.85 39.26 42.41
C ASP A 388 -3.93 38.93 41.37
N SER A 389 -4.85 39.87 41.09
CA SER A 389 -5.89 39.68 40.08
C SER A 389 -6.30 40.99 39.42
N TYR A 390 -6.61 40.90 38.13
CA TYR A 390 -7.09 42.01 37.31
C TYR A 390 -8.41 42.62 37.84
N ALA A 391 -9.29 41.79 38.41
CA ALA A 391 -10.56 42.25 38.99
C ALA A 391 -10.32 43.17 40.20
N ALA A 392 -9.45 42.75 41.13
CA ALA A 392 -9.05 43.58 42.27
C ALA A 392 -8.32 44.85 41.82
N ALA A 393 -7.54 44.79 40.73
CA ALA A 393 -6.82 45.94 40.18
C ALA A 393 -7.76 46.99 39.58
N ARG A 394 -8.82 46.54 38.87
CA ARG A 394 -9.86 47.42 38.35
C ARG A 394 -10.70 48.05 39.46
N GLU A 395 -10.97 47.31 40.53
CA GLU A 395 -11.71 47.81 41.68
C GLU A 395 -10.89 48.88 42.43
N ALA A 396 -9.60 48.62 42.64
CA ALA A 396 -8.66 49.60 43.20
C ALA A 396 -8.53 50.86 42.33
N LEU A 397 -8.42 50.72 41.01
CA LEU A 397 -8.40 51.85 40.07
C LEU A 397 -9.69 52.68 40.15
N ARG A 398 -10.84 52.03 40.26
CA ARG A 398 -12.15 52.68 40.38
C ARG A 398 -12.27 53.44 41.69
N ALA A 399 -11.90 52.81 42.81
CA ALA A 399 -11.90 53.43 44.13
C ALA A 399 -10.96 54.65 44.20
N ALA A 400 -9.77 54.57 43.57
CA ALA A 400 -8.83 55.67 43.52
C ALA A 400 -9.32 56.85 42.64
N ALA A 401 -10.02 56.55 41.53
CA ALA A 401 -10.66 57.56 40.70
C ALA A 401 -11.82 58.26 41.44
N GLU A 402 -12.63 57.52 42.19
CA GLU A 402 -13.72 58.05 43.03
C GLU A 402 -13.18 58.93 44.18
N ALA A 403 -11.99 58.59 44.72
CA ALA A 403 -11.27 59.40 45.70
C ALA A 403 -10.63 60.68 45.11
N GLY A 404 -10.85 60.98 43.82
CA GLY A 404 -10.40 62.22 43.17
C GLY A 404 -8.96 62.19 42.64
N VAL A 405 -8.30 61.04 42.63
CA VAL A 405 -6.95 60.88 42.07
C VAL A 405 -7.03 60.85 40.54
N ARG A 406 -6.24 61.71 39.87
CA ARG A 406 -6.22 61.84 38.40
C ARG A 406 -4.93 61.26 37.81
N ARG A 407 -4.99 60.85 36.55
CA ARG A 407 -3.87 60.26 35.77
C ARG A 407 -3.38 58.92 36.32
N LEU A 408 -4.31 58.02 36.60
CA LEU A 408 -4.01 56.64 36.96
C LEU A 408 -4.02 55.74 35.74
N ARG A 409 -3.10 54.77 35.70
CA ARG A 409 -3.06 53.70 34.70
C ARG A 409 -2.85 52.37 35.40
N LEU A 410 -3.53 51.33 34.94
CA LEU A 410 -3.28 49.95 35.33
C LEU A 410 -2.16 49.39 34.46
N VAL A 411 -1.14 48.82 35.09
CA VAL A 411 0.10 48.37 34.45
C VAL A 411 0.42 46.98 35.00
N ASP A 412 0.80 46.06 34.12
CA ASP A 412 1.27 44.72 34.51
C ASP A 412 2.79 44.75 34.80
N ASN A 413 3.30 43.76 35.51
CA ASN A 413 4.72 43.65 35.85
C ASN A 413 5.65 43.67 34.62
N ASP A 414 5.18 43.17 33.47
CA ASP A 414 5.90 43.18 32.20
C ASP A 414 5.96 44.57 31.54
N GLU A 415 5.11 45.52 31.95
CA GLU A 415 5.09 46.89 31.46
C GLU A 415 5.93 47.86 32.34
N VAL A 416 6.45 47.40 33.48
CA VAL A 416 7.32 48.19 34.37
C VAL A 416 8.79 47.86 34.04
N PRO A 417 9.60 48.82 33.55
CA PRO A 417 11.03 48.59 33.36
C PRO A 417 11.66 48.17 34.69
N ALA A 418 12.37 47.04 34.71
CA ALA A 418 13.15 46.62 35.87
C ALA A 418 14.11 47.77 36.24
N GLY A 419 13.96 48.29 37.46
CA GLY A 419 14.78 49.38 37.99
C GLY A 419 16.22 48.97 38.30
#